data_AF-W4LGM6-F1
#
_entry.id   AF-W4LGM6-F1
#
_cell.length_a   1.000
_cell.length_b   1.000
_cell.length_c   1.000
_cell.angle_alpha   90.00
_cell.angle_beta   90.00
_cell.angle_gamma   90.00
#
_symmetry.space_group_name_H-M   'P 1'
#
loop_
_entity.id
_entity.type
_entity.pdbx_description
1 polymer ?
#
loop_
_entity_poly.entity_id
_entity_poly.type
_entity_poly.pdbx_seq_one_letter_code
_entity_poly.pdbx_strand_id
1 'polypeptide(L)'
;MATHGTIKPFNSQVDDWPTYIERLQYYFVANDVNDAEKKRAILLTVCGTPTYKLLRSLVPDGKLDGDGATYESLVKLLKDYFNPKPSPIVQRFHFNSRSRNPNEPIATYVAALRELALQCDYGDHLHEMLRDRSCAE
;
A
#
# COMPACT_ATOMS: atom_id res chain seq x y z
N MET A 1 19.41 -23.57 -6.38
CA MET A 1 19.43 -22.77 -7.64
C MET A 1 18.00 -22.63 -8.10
N ALA A 2 17.55 -21.43 -8.46
CA ALA A 2 16.16 -21.22 -8.92
C ALA A 2 15.96 -21.91 -10.26
N THR A 3 14.89 -22.69 -10.37
CA THR A 3 14.57 -23.49 -11.56
C THR A 3 13.87 -22.65 -12.63
N HIS A 4 13.21 -21.55 -12.22
CA HIS A 4 12.46 -20.67 -13.12
C HIS A 4 12.65 -19.18 -12.78
N GLY A 5 13.38 -18.46 -13.65
CA GLY A 5 13.38 -16.99 -13.77
C GLY A 5 14.19 -16.21 -12.72
N THR A 6 14.51 -14.95 -13.04
CA THR A 6 15.04 -13.96 -12.10
C THR A 6 13.97 -12.89 -11.87
N ILE A 7 13.65 -12.60 -10.61
CA ILE A 7 12.80 -11.46 -10.27
C ILE A 7 13.68 -10.20 -10.26
N LYS A 8 13.20 -9.15 -10.92
CA LYS A 8 13.83 -7.82 -10.85
C LYS A 8 13.62 -7.22 -9.45
N PRO A 9 14.62 -6.51 -8.90
CA PRO A 9 14.46 -5.86 -7.60
C PRO A 9 13.32 -4.85 -7.60
N PHE A 10 12.64 -4.72 -6.46
CA PHE A 10 11.55 -3.77 -6.30
C PHE A 10 12.04 -2.33 -6.46
N ASN A 11 11.35 -1.54 -7.27
CA ASN A 11 11.60 -0.11 -7.41
C ASN A 11 10.36 0.68 -6.97
N SER A 12 10.48 1.38 -5.83
CA SER A 12 9.39 2.17 -5.25
C SER A 12 8.95 3.38 -6.09
N GLN A 13 9.69 3.75 -7.14
CA GLN A 13 9.34 4.87 -8.03
C GLN A 13 8.53 4.45 -9.25
N VAL A 14 8.51 3.16 -9.60
CA VAL A 14 7.95 2.67 -10.87
C VAL A 14 6.99 1.51 -10.65
N ASP A 15 7.25 0.65 -9.65
CA ASP A 15 6.46 -0.54 -9.39
C ASP A 15 5.51 -0.34 -8.20
N ASP A 16 4.27 -0.81 -8.35
CA ASP A 16 3.33 -0.95 -7.25
C ASP A 16 3.71 -2.15 -6.37
N TRP A 17 3.78 -1.91 -5.05
CA TRP A 17 4.01 -2.96 -4.06
C TRP A 17 3.06 -4.18 -4.18
N PRO A 18 1.72 -4.02 -4.35
CA PRO A 18 0.82 -5.17 -4.52
C PRO A 18 1.19 -6.03 -5.74
N THR A 19 1.43 -5.40 -6.89
CA THR A 19 1.82 -6.09 -8.14
C THR A 19 3.16 -6.83 -7.99
N TYR A 20 4.12 -6.24 -7.26
CA TYR A 20 5.39 -6.89 -6.97
C TYR A 20 5.23 -8.14 -6.10
N ILE A 21 4.40 -8.06 -5.05
CA ILE A 21 4.12 -9.20 -4.16
C ILE A 21 3.41 -10.33 -4.91
N GLU A 22 2.45 -10.04 -5.78
CA GLU A 22 1.80 -11.08 -6.61
C GLU A 22 2.82 -11.81 -7.49
N ARG A 23 3.72 -11.07 -8.16
CA ARG A 23 4.80 -11.67 -8.96
C ARG A 23 5.72 -12.55 -8.11
N LEU A 24 6.02 -12.12 -6.89
CA LEU A 24 6.83 -12.89 -5.94
C LEU A 24 6.10 -14.16 -5.47
N GLN A 25 4.77 -14.11 -5.29
CA GLN A 25 3.97 -15.30 -4.96
C GLN A 25 4.00 -16.33 -6.09
N TYR A 26 3.80 -15.90 -7.34
CA TYR A 26 3.90 -16.81 -8.50
C TYR A 26 5.28 -17.44 -8.61
N TYR A 27 6.33 -16.72 -8.24
CA TYR A 27 7.68 -17.27 -8.22
C TYR A 27 7.87 -18.34 -7.13
N PHE A 28 7.27 -18.18 -5.95
CA PHE A 28 7.30 -19.23 -4.93
C PHE A 28 6.57 -20.49 -5.40
N VAL A 29 5.42 -20.32 -6.05
CA VAL A 29 4.67 -21.44 -6.64
C VAL A 29 5.48 -22.12 -7.73
N ALA A 30 6.09 -21.36 -8.64
CA ALA A 30 6.88 -21.90 -9.75
C ALA A 30 8.16 -22.63 -9.30
N ASN A 31 8.72 -22.29 -8.14
CA ASN A 31 9.93 -22.92 -7.59
C ASN A 31 9.63 -23.92 -6.45
N ASP A 32 8.36 -24.28 -6.23
CA ASP A 32 7.89 -25.19 -5.17
C ASP A 32 8.46 -24.83 -3.76
N VAL A 33 8.52 -23.52 -3.48
CA VAL A 33 9.04 -23.02 -2.21
C VAL A 33 7.90 -22.93 -1.20
N ASN A 34 7.74 -23.96 -0.39
CA ASN A 34 6.71 -24.01 0.66
C ASN A 34 7.22 -23.55 2.03
N ASP A 35 8.53 -23.64 2.29
CA ASP A 35 9.14 -23.26 3.56
C ASP A 35 9.10 -21.74 3.81
N ALA A 36 8.56 -21.33 4.96
CA ALA A 36 8.44 -19.92 5.35
C ALA A 36 9.80 -19.22 5.45
N GLU A 37 10.83 -19.91 5.94
CA GLU A 37 12.20 -19.39 6.02
C GLU A 37 12.80 -19.12 4.64
N LYS A 38 12.58 -20.03 3.68
CA LYS A 38 13.05 -19.85 2.30
C LYS A 38 12.33 -18.70 1.61
N LYS A 39 11.01 -18.55 1.81
CA LYS A 39 10.23 -17.40 1.28
C LYS A 39 10.78 -16.08 1.81
N ARG A 40 11.10 -16.02 3.10
CA ARG A 40 11.74 -14.85 3.70
C ARG A 40 13.13 -14.59 3.13
N ALA A 41 14.00 -15.60 3.06
CA ALA A 41 15.35 -15.42 2.53
C ALA A 41 15.33 -14.93 1.08
N ILE A 42 14.41 -15.45 0.26
CA ILE A 42 14.20 -14.99 -1.12
C ILE A 42 13.68 -13.55 -1.13
N LEU A 43 12.70 -13.19 -0.29
CA LEU A 43 12.23 -11.80 -0.21
C LEU A 43 13.39 -10.83 0.13
N LEU A 44 14.20 -11.15 1.14
CA LEU A 44 15.32 -10.31 1.59
C LEU A 44 16.45 -10.19 0.56
N THR A 45 16.63 -11.20 -0.29
CA THR A 45 17.66 -11.18 -1.35
C THR A 45 17.17 -10.49 -2.62
N VAL A 46 15.88 -10.64 -2.95
CA VAL A 46 15.27 -10.16 -4.18
C VAL A 46 14.73 -8.72 -4.06
N CYS A 47 14.38 -8.25 -2.85
CA CYS A 47 13.82 -6.91 -2.64
C CYS A 47 14.77 -5.75 -3.03
N GLY A 48 16.06 -6.02 -3.17
CA GLY A 48 17.10 -5.05 -3.49
C GLY A 48 17.56 -4.23 -2.29
N THR A 49 18.76 -3.63 -2.42
CA THR A 49 19.42 -2.83 -1.39
C THR A 49 18.56 -1.72 -0.75
N PRO A 50 17.79 -0.90 -1.50
CA PRO A 50 17.01 0.19 -0.89
C PRO A 50 15.89 -0.35 0.00
N THR A 51 15.13 -1.34 -0.48
CA THR A 51 14.04 -1.97 0.28
C THR A 51 14.55 -2.75 1.48
N TYR A 52 15.71 -3.40 1.37
CA TYR A 52 16.35 -4.09 2.50
C TYR A 52 16.76 -3.11 3.61
N LYS A 53 17.36 -1.97 3.25
CA LYS A 53 17.70 -0.90 4.21
C LYS A 53 16.46 -0.34 4.88
N LEU A 54 15.38 -0.14 4.12
CA LEU A 54 14.10 0.30 4.64
C LEU A 54 13.52 -0.70 5.65
N LEU A 55 13.46 -2.00 5.30
CA LEU A 55 13.02 -3.06 6.21
C LEU A 55 13.81 -3.05 7.52
N ARG A 56 15.14 -2.93 7.44
CA ARG A 56 15.99 -2.86 8.62
C ARG A 56 15.69 -1.66 9.51
N SER A 57 15.27 -0.54 8.91
CA SER A 57 14.87 0.67 9.64
C SER A 57 13.46 0.56 10.24
N LEU A 58 12.57 -0.24 9.65
CA LEU A 58 11.19 -0.39 10.08
C LEU A 58 11.01 -1.47 11.17
N VAL A 59 11.92 -2.45 11.25
CA VAL A 59 11.86 -3.51 12.27
C VAL A 59 12.45 -2.99 13.60
N PRO A 60 11.71 -3.04 14.71
CA PRO A 60 12.04 -2.34 15.97
C PRO A 60 13.31 -2.81 16.72
N ASP A 61 14.03 -3.80 16.22
CA ASP A 61 15.32 -4.26 16.78
C ASP A 61 16.42 -4.40 15.72
N GLY A 62 16.15 -4.01 14.46
CA GLY A 62 17.08 -4.15 13.33
C GLY A 62 17.49 -5.59 13.00
N LYS A 63 16.95 -6.58 13.72
CA LYS A 63 17.20 -8.02 13.52
C LYS A 63 16.14 -8.57 12.59
N LEU A 64 16.55 -8.77 11.34
CA LEU A 64 15.79 -9.52 10.35
C LEU A 64 15.96 -11.03 10.51
N ASP A 65 16.65 -11.50 11.56
CA ASP A 65 17.02 -12.90 11.82
C ASP A 65 16.29 -13.60 12.98
N GLY A 66 15.20 -13.01 13.51
CA GLY A 66 14.42 -13.60 14.61
C GLY A 66 13.10 -14.25 14.19
N ASP A 67 12.55 -15.09 15.07
CA ASP A 67 11.22 -15.70 14.98
C ASP A 67 10.07 -14.71 14.72
N GLY A 68 10.20 -13.45 15.15
CA GLY A 68 9.19 -12.40 14.96
C GLY A 68 9.17 -11.77 13.56
N ALA A 69 10.23 -11.93 12.77
CA ALA A 69 10.34 -11.40 11.41
C ALA A 69 9.92 -12.48 10.41
N THR A 70 8.66 -12.88 10.42
CA THR A 70 8.12 -13.83 9.43
C THR A 70 7.94 -13.15 8.07
N TYR A 71 7.87 -13.95 7.00
CA TYR A 71 7.60 -13.43 5.66
C TYR A 71 6.34 -12.54 5.64
N GLU A 72 5.27 -12.98 6.30
CA GLU A 72 4.01 -12.24 6.37
C GLU A 72 4.13 -10.91 7.11
N SER A 73 4.87 -10.87 8.23
CA SER A 73 5.06 -9.63 8.98
C SER A 73 5.88 -8.61 8.18
N LEU A 74 6.91 -9.06 7.45
CA LEU A 74 7.73 -8.21 6.59
C LEU A 74 6.93 -7.68 5.39
N VAL A 75 6.13 -8.52 4.74
CA VAL A 75 5.26 -8.09 3.62
C VAL A 75 4.23 -7.09 4.09
N LYS A 76 3.63 -7.31 5.27
CA LYS A 76 2.66 -6.38 5.86
C LYS A 76 3.32 -5.03 6.18
N LEU A 77 4.49 -5.03 6.82
CA LEU A 77 5.22 -3.82 7.18
C LEU A 77 5.57 -2.98 5.94
N LEU A 78 6.01 -3.63 4.86
CA LEU A 78 6.29 -2.94 3.61
C LEU A 78 5.02 -2.49 2.89
N LYS A 79 3.92 -3.24 2.99
CA LYS A 79 2.61 -2.80 2.48
C LYS A 79 2.15 -1.53 3.20
N ASP A 80 2.28 -1.50 4.52
CA ASP A 80 1.92 -0.33 5.33
C ASP A 80 2.83 0.88 5.05
N TYR A 81 4.08 0.66 4.65
CA TYR A 81 4.99 1.73 4.27
C TYR A 81 4.76 2.27 2.85
N PHE A 82 4.67 1.38 1.85
CA PHE A 82 4.51 1.78 0.45
C PHE A 82 3.09 2.14 0.08
N ASN A 83 2.11 1.59 0.80
CA ASN A 83 0.70 1.91 0.64
C ASN A 83 0.09 2.17 2.02
N PRO A 84 0.52 3.25 2.71
CA PRO A 84 -0.02 3.58 4.01
C PRO A 84 -1.52 3.75 3.87
N LYS A 85 -2.29 3.08 4.74
CA LYS A 85 -3.73 3.30 4.80
C LYS A 85 -3.93 4.82 4.93
N PRO A 86 -4.62 5.46 3.97
CA PRO A 86 -4.76 6.90 3.99
C PRO A 86 -5.41 7.28 5.32
N SER A 87 -4.73 8.15 6.08
CA SER A 87 -5.22 8.56 7.40
C SER A 87 -6.60 9.20 7.21
N PRO A 88 -7.64 8.76 7.95
CA PRO A 88 -8.96 9.35 7.86
C PRO A 88 -8.91 10.87 8.03
N ILE A 89 -7.99 11.37 8.86
CA ILE A 89 -7.79 12.81 9.09
C ILE A 89 -7.29 13.52 7.82
N VAL A 90 -6.34 12.94 7.10
CA VAL A 90 -5.80 13.50 5.85
C VAL A 90 -6.86 13.46 4.75
N GLN A 91 -7.61 12.37 4.65
CA GLN A 91 -8.71 12.26 3.68
C GLN A 91 -9.83 13.25 3.99
N ARG A 92 -10.19 13.42 5.27
CA ARG A 92 -11.13 14.45 5.72
C ARG A 92 -10.63 15.85 5.36
N PHE A 93 -9.34 16.12 5.51
CA PHE A 93 -8.76 17.38 5.04
C PHE A 93 -8.94 17.55 3.53
N HIS A 94 -8.54 16.57 2.71
CA HIS A 94 -8.73 16.63 1.25
C HIS A 94 -10.19 16.80 0.84
N PHE A 95 -11.11 16.08 1.48
CA PHE A 95 -12.54 16.21 1.28
C PHE A 95 -13.05 17.63 1.58
N ASN A 96 -12.61 18.22 2.70
CA ASN A 96 -13.00 19.57 3.10
C ASN A 96 -12.26 20.68 2.31
N SER A 97 -11.10 20.39 1.76
CA SER A 97 -10.35 21.31 0.89
C SER A 97 -10.74 21.22 -0.58
N ARG A 98 -11.50 20.19 -0.98
CA ARG A 98 -11.99 20.06 -2.35
C ARG A 98 -13.09 21.07 -2.61
N SER A 99 -12.85 21.98 -3.56
CA SER A 99 -13.82 22.96 -4.09
C SER A 99 -14.07 22.68 -5.57
N ARG A 100 -15.25 23.05 -6.09
CA ARG A 100 -15.59 22.87 -7.51
C ARG A 100 -14.74 23.80 -8.37
N ASN A 101 -14.14 23.29 -9.45
CA ASN A 101 -13.44 24.15 -10.40
C ASN A 101 -14.46 24.96 -11.25
N PRO A 102 -14.12 26.18 -11.73
CA PRO A 102 -15.07 27.03 -12.45
C PRO A 102 -15.74 26.41 -13.68
N ASN A 103 -15.08 25.42 -14.33
CA ASN A 103 -15.57 24.74 -15.53
C ASN A 103 -15.93 23.26 -15.28
N GLU A 104 -15.98 22.83 -14.02
CA GLU A 104 -16.28 21.43 -13.68
C GLU A 104 -17.79 21.25 -13.48
N PRO A 105 -18.43 20.31 -14.19
CA PRO A 105 -19.85 20.04 -13.97
C PRO A 105 -20.09 19.47 -12.58
N ILE A 106 -21.21 19.86 -11.95
CA ILE A 106 -21.62 19.43 -10.61
C ILE A 106 -21.55 17.91 -10.42
N ALA A 107 -21.96 17.13 -11.43
CA ALA A 107 -21.94 15.68 -11.36
C ALA A 107 -20.52 15.13 -11.17
N THR A 108 -19.52 15.70 -11.84
CA THR A 108 -18.11 15.31 -11.70
C THR A 108 -17.56 15.72 -10.34
N TYR A 109 -17.91 16.91 -9.85
CA TYR A 109 -17.54 17.36 -8.52
C TYR A 109 -18.10 16.45 -7.41
N VAL A 110 -19.39 16.11 -7.48
CA VAL A 110 -20.04 15.21 -6.52
C VAL A 110 -19.45 13.79 -6.60
N ALA A 111 -19.14 13.30 -7.81
CA ALA A 111 -18.46 12.01 -7.97
C ALA A 111 -17.08 12.02 -7.29
N ALA A 112 -16.28 13.05 -7.50
CA ALA A 112 -14.97 13.20 -6.86
C ALA A 112 -15.06 13.31 -5.33
N LEU A 113 -16.06 14.05 -4.80
CA LEU A 113 -16.31 14.10 -3.36
C LEU A 113 -16.68 12.74 -2.78
N ARG A 114 -17.51 11.95 -3.49
CA ARG A 114 -17.87 10.60 -3.07
C ARG A 114 -16.66 9.68 -3.01
N GLU A 115 -15.77 9.73 -4.01
CA GLU A 115 -14.54 8.94 -3.99
C GLU A 115 -13.64 9.26 -2.80
N LEU A 116 -13.42 10.56 -2.51
CA LEU A 116 -12.64 10.98 -1.35
C LEU A 116 -13.29 10.54 -0.02
N ALA A 117 -14.62 10.58 0.05
CA ALA A 117 -15.36 10.26 1.26
C ALA A 117 -15.30 8.76 1.62
N LEU A 118 -15.05 7.86 0.67
CA LEU A 118 -14.85 6.42 0.92
C LEU A 118 -13.68 6.14 1.86
N GLN A 119 -12.64 7.00 1.85
CA GLN A 119 -11.44 6.84 2.66
C GLN A 119 -11.44 7.71 3.93
N CYS A 120 -12.49 8.52 4.14
CA CYS A 120 -12.61 9.45 5.27
C CYS A 120 -13.15 8.82 6.57
N ASP A 121 -13.65 7.59 6.50
CA ASP A 121 -14.24 6.86 7.63
C ASP A 121 -15.31 7.69 8.37
N TYR A 122 -16.28 8.21 7.61
CA TYR A 122 -17.39 9.02 8.15
C TYR A 122 -18.52 8.16 8.75
N GLY A 123 -18.54 6.86 8.48
CA GLY A 123 -19.62 5.96 8.90
C GLY A 123 -20.98 6.47 8.42
N ASP A 124 -21.95 6.52 9.34
CA ASP A 124 -23.32 6.93 9.06
C ASP A 124 -23.47 8.41 8.65
N HIS A 125 -22.47 9.25 8.93
CA HIS A 125 -22.50 10.70 8.63
C HIS A 125 -22.08 11.02 7.19
N LEU A 126 -21.71 10.01 6.40
CA LEU A 126 -21.24 10.19 5.02
C LEU A 126 -22.22 11.00 4.15
N HIS A 127 -23.52 10.68 4.24
CA HIS A 127 -24.54 11.33 3.42
C HIS A 127 -24.73 12.81 3.79
N GLU A 128 -24.65 13.14 5.07
CA GLU A 128 -24.75 14.51 5.57
C GLU A 128 -23.55 15.35 5.13
N MET A 129 -22.33 14.81 5.29
CA MET A 129 -21.10 15.49 4.87
C MET A 129 -21.07 15.74 3.36
N LEU A 130 -21.54 14.79 2.55
CA LEU A 130 -21.64 14.98 1.09
C LEU A 130 -22.65 16.05 0.71
N ARG A 131 -23.82 16.07 1.36
CA ARG A 131 -24.85 17.10 1.13
C ARG A 131 -24.30 18.49 1.47
N ASP A 132 -23.73 18.65 2.66
CA ASP A 132 -23.28 19.94 3.16
C ASP A 132 -22.16 20.51 2.28
N ARG A 133 -21.25 19.65 1.77
CA ARG A 133 -20.21 20.05 0.81
C ARG A 133 -20.70 20.30 -0.61
N SER A 134 -21.79 19.66 -1.03
CA SER A 134 -22.40 19.90 -2.35
C SER A 134 -23.23 21.19 -2.40
N CYS A 135 -23.70 21.68 -1.24
CA CYS A 135 -24.45 22.94 -1.13
C CYS A 135 -23.57 24.16 -0.84
N ALA A 136 -22.39 23.98 -0.26
CA ALA A 136 -21.39 25.03 -0.03
C ALA A 136 -20.62 25.32 -1.33
N GLU A 137 -21.27 26.01 -2.27
CA GLU A 137 -20.61 26.62 -3.44
C GLU A 137 -20.07 28.02 -3.11
#